data_AF-A0A5C6MAD0-F1
#
_entry.id   AF-A0A5C6MAD0-F1
#
_cell.length_a   1.000
_cell.length_b   1.000
_cell.length_c   1.000
_cell.angle_alpha   90.00
_cell.angle_beta   90.00
_cell.angle_gamma   90.00
#
_symmetry.space_group_name_H-M   'P 1'
#
loop_
_entity.id
_entity.type
_entity.pdbx_description
1 polymer ?
#
loop_
_entity_poly.entity_id
_entity_poly.type
_entity_poly.pdbx_seq_one_letter_code
_entity_poly.pdbx_strand_id
1 'polypeptide(L)'
;MSADLVALENTKAICGRILEGHEVICAKSEAAAAAFRDLHTLKGAASINNLGRLVNALHRSEGALDLICKQLLAGKVATQSHLEAFRLEITSVLAVADDVLKSKFSKAKTKTVGSREGGEDILKARFTKVG
;
A
#
# COMPACT_ATOMS: atom_id res chain seq x y z
N MET A 1 5.76 4.76 17.86
CA MET A 1 5.04 4.37 16.62
C MET A 1 4.34 3.05 16.87
N SER A 2 3.16 2.82 16.27
CA SER A 2 2.54 1.48 16.29
C SER A 2 3.32 0.51 15.38
N ALA A 3 3.29 -0.79 15.70
CA ALA A 3 3.96 -1.83 14.91
C ALA A 3 3.47 -1.85 13.44
N ASP A 4 2.17 -1.64 13.22
CA ASP A 4 1.57 -1.46 11.90
C ASP A 4 2.24 -0.33 11.09
N LEU A 5 2.48 0.82 11.72
CA LEU A 5 3.05 1.99 11.03
C LEU A 5 4.50 1.70 10.60
N VAL A 6 5.28 1.08 11.48
CA VAL A 6 6.66 0.66 11.17
C VAL A 6 6.67 -0.35 10.02
N ALA A 7 5.75 -1.33 10.02
CA ALA A 7 5.64 -2.31 8.95
C ALA A 7 5.31 -1.65 7.59
N LEU A 8 4.42 -0.65 7.59
CA LEU A 8 4.03 0.08 6.38
C LEU A 8 5.16 0.98 5.85
N GLU A 9 5.85 1.69 6.73
CA GLU A 9 6.99 2.53 6.34
C GLU A 9 8.15 1.69 5.79
N ASN A 10 8.48 0.58 6.46
CA ASN A 10 9.49 -0.37 5.97
C ASN A 10 9.10 -0.94 4.60
N THR A 11 7.82 -1.29 4.43
CA THR A 11 7.30 -1.75 3.14
C THR A 11 7.57 -0.72 2.05
N LYS A 12 7.24 0.55 2.30
CA LYS A 12 7.44 1.63 1.33
C LYS A 12 8.92 1.84 1.01
N ALA A 13 9.78 1.87 2.02
CA ALA A 13 11.22 2.08 1.83
C ALA A 13 11.86 0.93 1.04
N ILE A 14 11.55 -0.32 1.37
CA ILE A 14 12.10 -1.50 0.71
C ILE A 14 11.54 -1.63 -0.72
N CYS A 15 10.22 -1.52 -0.89
CA CYS A 15 9.60 -1.64 -2.21
C CYS A 15 9.98 -0.48 -3.14
N GLY A 16 10.22 0.73 -2.60
CA GLY A 16 10.77 1.84 -3.37
C GLY A 16 12.15 1.53 -3.93
N ARG A 17 13.06 1.01 -3.10
CA ARG A 17 14.41 0.58 -3.56
C ARG A 17 14.34 -0.57 -4.57
N ILE A 18 13.45 -1.54 -4.36
CA ILE A 18 13.23 -2.63 -5.32
C ILE A 18 12.74 -2.08 -6.65
N LEU A 19 11.83 -1.09 -6.63
CA LEU A 19 11.31 -0.47 -7.84
C LEU A 19 12.39 0.33 -8.58
N GLU A 20 13.24 1.07 -7.88
CA GLU A 20 14.37 1.78 -8.48
C GLU A 20 15.39 0.82 -9.11
N GLY A 21 15.65 -0.32 -8.44
CA GLY A 21 16.63 -1.32 -8.86
C GLY A 21 16.07 -2.47 -9.72
N HIS A 22 14.81 -2.43 -10.13
CA HIS A 22 14.10 -3.59 -10.67
C HIS A 22 14.77 -4.20 -11.90
N GLU A 23 15.33 -3.40 -12.81
CA GLU A 23 16.04 -3.89 -13.99
C GLU A 23 17.27 -4.74 -13.61
N VAL A 24 18.05 -4.28 -12.62
CA VAL A 24 19.23 -5.00 -12.13
C VAL A 24 18.82 -6.26 -11.39
N ILE A 25 17.76 -6.20 -10.58
CA ILE A 25 17.18 -7.34 -9.88
C ILE A 25 16.76 -8.41 -10.88
N CYS A 26 16.16 -8.03 -12.00
CA CYS A 26 15.69 -8.97 -13.01
C CYS A 26 16.79 -9.49 -13.95
N ALA A 27 18.00 -8.94 -13.86
CA ALA A 27 19.15 -9.36 -14.65
C ALA A 27 20.16 -10.22 -13.86
N LYS A 28 20.15 -10.15 -12.52
CA LYS A 28 21.14 -10.82 -11.65
C LYS A 28 20.46 -11.71 -10.63
N SER A 29 20.78 -13.01 -10.66
CA SER A 29 20.20 -14.01 -9.75
C SER A 29 20.40 -13.68 -8.27
N GLU A 30 21.56 -13.14 -7.90
CA GLU A 30 21.86 -12.72 -6.52
C GLU A 30 20.97 -11.57 -6.06
N ALA A 31 20.75 -10.57 -6.94
CA ALA A 31 19.89 -9.43 -6.66
C ALA A 31 18.41 -9.85 -6.57
N ALA A 32 17.98 -10.75 -7.46
CA ALA A 32 16.66 -11.38 -7.41
C ALA A 32 16.43 -12.14 -6.10
N ALA A 33 17.41 -12.94 -5.67
CA ALA A 33 17.34 -13.69 -4.42
C ALA A 33 17.30 -12.76 -3.18
N ALA A 34 18.04 -11.66 -3.21
CA ALA A 34 17.99 -10.65 -2.15
C ALA A 34 16.61 -9.98 -2.07
N ALA A 35 16.08 -9.51 -3.21
CA ALA A 35 14.75 -8.92 -3.27
C ALA A 35 13.65 -9.90 -2.83
N PHE A 36 13.78 -11.19 -3.14
CA PHE A 36 12.83 -12.21 -2.69
C PHE A 36 12.81 -12.33 -1.16
N ARG A 37 13.98 -12.36 -0.51
CA ARG A 37 14.07 -12.39 0.97
C ARG A 37 13.48 -11.15 1.61
N ASP A 38 13.71 -9.98 1.00
CA ASP A 38 13.14 -8.72 1.46
C ASP A 38 11.60 -8.76 1.40
N LEU A 39 11.02 -9.17 0.27
CA LEU A 39 9.57 -9.32 0.11
C LEU A 39 8.99 -10.36 1.08
N HIS A 40 9.70 -11.46 1.29
CA HIS A 40 9.29 -12.51 2.22
C HIS A 40 9.24 -12.00 3.68
N THR A 41 10.25 -11.23 4.07
CA THR A 41 10.32 -10.61 5.40
C THR A 41 9.18 -9.61 5.59
N LEU A 42 8.92 -8.76 4.58
CA LEU A 42 7.80 -7.82 4.60
C LEU A 42 6.45 -8.54 4.71
N LYS A 43 6.28 -9.66 4.01
CA LYS A 43 5.04 -10.44 4.05
C LYS A 43 4.80 -11.02 5.43
N GLY A 44 5.84 -11.55 6.07
CA GLY A 44 5.79 -12.02 7.45
C GLY A 44 5.38 -10.89 8.42
N ALA A 45 6.03 -9.72 8.29
CA ALA A 45 5.68 -8.55 9.09
C ALA A 45 4.23 -8.10 8.86
N ALA A 46 3.77 -8.04 7.61
CA ALA A 46 2.38 -7.70 7.27
C ALA A 46 1.38 -8.71 7.85
N SER A 47 1.73 -10.01 7.85
CA SER A 47 0.90 -11.07 8.41
C SER A 47 0.76 -10.94 9.93
N ILE A 48 1.87 -10.71 10.64
CA ILE A 48 1.88 -10.52 12.10
C ILE A 48 1.00 -9.31 12.50
N ASN A 49 1.02 -8.24 11.69
CA ASN A 49 0.24 -7.02 11.93
C ASN A 49 -1.17 -7.05 11.34
N ASN A 50 -1.67 -8.22 10.90
CA ASN A 50 -3.01 -8.41 10.32
C ASN A 50 -3.31 -7.48 9.11
N LEU A 51 -2.29 -7.18 8.31
CA LEU A 51 -2.40 -6.34 7.12
C LEU A 51 -2.71 -7.19 5.89
N GLY A 52 -3.85 -7.89 5.90
CA GLY A 52 -4.16 -8.94 4.90
C GLY A 52 -4.10 -8.49 3.43
N ARG A 53 -4.53 -7.25 3.11
CA ARG A 53 -4.40 -6.69 1.76
C ARG A 53 -2.95 -6.55 1.33
N LEU A 54 -2.07 -6.17 2.25
CA LEU A 54 -0.64 -6.03 2.00
C LEU A 54 0.02 -7.40 1.86
N VAL A 55 -0.35 -8.38 2.69
CA VAL A 55 0.12 -9.77 2.56
C VAL A 55 -0.17 -10.32 1.17
N ASN A 56 -1.40 -10.13 0.67
CA ASN A 56 -1.78 -10.61 -0.65
C ASN A 56 -1.02 -9.91 -1.78
N ALA A 57 -0.74 -8.60 -1.64
CA ALA A 57 0.05 -7.87 -2.63
C ALA A 57 1.50 -8.36 -2.66
N LEU A 58 2.14 -8.49 -1.49
CA LEU A 58 3.51 -9.00 -1.37
C LEU A 58 3.64 -10.43 -1.89
N HIS A 59 2.64 -11.29 -1.65
CA HIS A 59 2.63 -12.64 -2.16
C HIS A 59 2.61 -12.72 -3.69
N ARG A 60 1.85 -11.84 -4.37
CA ARG A 60 1.88 -11.76 -5.84
C ARG A 60 3.23 -11.26 -6.35
N SER A 61 3.82 -10.26 -5.69
CA SER A 61 5.16 -9.77 -6.04
C SER A 61 6.23 -10.86 -5.88
N GLU A 62 6.18 -11.66 -4.82
CA GLU A 62 7.06 -12.84 -4.64
C GLU A 62 6.88 -13.81 -5.81
N GLY A 63 5.64 -14.10 -6.22
CA GLY A 63 5.37 -15.01 -7.35
C GLY A 63 5.93 -14.50 -8.68
N ALA A 64 5.76 -13.21 -8.96
CA ALA A 64 6.34 -12.59 -10.16
C ALA A 64 7.88 -12.66 -10.15
N LEU A 65 8.50 -12.42 -8.99
CA LEU A 65 9.95 -12.50 -8.83
C LEU A 65 10.48 -13.95 -8.90
N ASP A 66 9.74 -14.93 -8.37
CA ASP A 66 10.10 -16.35 -8.44
C ASP A 66 10.18 -16.84 -9.90
N LEU A 67 9.27 -16.39 -10.77
CA LEU A 67 9.35 -16.67 -12.21
C LEU A 67 10.64 -16.13 -12.82
N ILE A 68 11.05 -14.91 -12.44
CA ILE A 68 12.29 -14.28 -12.91
C ILE A 68 13.51 -15.07 -12.40
N CYS A 69 13.54 -15.41 -11.11
CA CYS A 69 14.58 -16.26 -10.52
C CYS A 69 14.74 -17.58 -11.27
N LYS A 70 13.62 -18.26 -11.58
CA LYS A 70 13.63 -19.52 -12.34
C LYS A 70 14.23 -19.36 -13.74
N GLN A 71 13.96 -18.26 -14.43
CA GLN A 71 14.58 -17.99 -15.74
C GLN A 71 16.09 -17.78 -15.58
N LEU A 72 16.51 -16.92 -14.64
CA LEU A 72 17.92 -16.60 -14.42
C LEU A 72 18.74 -17.84 -14.00
N LEU A 73 18.19 -18.68 -13.11
CA LEU A 73 18.82 -19.93 -12.69
C LEU A 73 18.92 -20.95 -13.83
N ALA A 74 17.99 -20.92 -14.79
CA ALA A 74 18.06 -21.72 -16.00
C ALA A 74 19.02 -21.14 -17.07
N GLY A 75 19.77 -20.07 -16.74
CA GLY A 75 20.66 -19.38 -17.67
C GLY A 75 19.93 -18.59 -18.75
N LYS A 76 18.64 -18.30 -18.55
CA LYS A 76 17.79 -17.55 -19.49
C LYS A 76 17.68 -16.10 -19.06
N VAL A 77 17.46 -15.23 -20.04
CA VAL A 77 17.17 -13.82 -19.80
C VAL A 77 15.69 -13.65 -19.48
N ALA A 78 15.38 -12.91 -18.42
CA ALA A 78 14.00 -12.54 -18.11
C ALA A 78 13.44 -11.65 -19.22
N THR A 79 12.23 -11.92 -19.68
CA THR A 79 11.60 -11.15 -20.75
C THR A 79 11.13 -9.79 -20.25
N GLN A 80 10.97 -8.83 -21.15
CA GLN A 80 10.40 -7.52 -20.81
C GLN A 80 9.03 -7.65 -20.14
N SER A 81 8.23 -8.64 -20.53
CA SER A 81 6.94 -8.90 -19.89
C SER A 81 7.07 -9.35 -18.43
N HIS A 82 8.09 -10.14 -18.08
CA HIS A 82 8.35 -10.50 -16.69
C HIS A 82 8.78 -9.27 -15.88
N LEU A 83 9.66 -8.43 -16.44
CA LEU A 83 10.10 -7.19 -15.79
C LEU A 83 8.92 -6.26 -15.51
N GLU A 84 8.06 -6.01 -16.51
CA GLU A 84 6.88 -5.15 -16.33
C GLU A 84 5.87 -5.76 -15.35
N ALA A 85 5.63 -7.07 -15.39
CA ALA A 85 4.74 -7.72 -14.43
C ALA A 85 5.25 -7.56 -12.99
N PHE A 86 6.55 -7.76 -12.76
CA PHE A 86 7.15 -7.55 -11.45
C PHE A 86 7.07 -6.08 -11.01
N ARG A 87 7.38 -5.14 -11.92
CA ARG A 87 7.30 -3.69 -11.67
C ARG A 87 5.89 -3.25 -11.27
N LEU A 88 4.87 -3.77 -11.96
CA LEU A 88 3.46 -3.49 -11.66
C LEU A 88 3.05 -4.04 -10.30
N GLU A 89 3.47 -5.25 -9.94
CA GLU A 89 3.16 -5.82 -8.64
C GLU A 89 3.82 -5.03 -7.49
N ILE A 90 5.08 -4.62 -7.63
CA ILE A 90 5.74 -3.76 -6.63
C ILE A 90 5.05 -2.39 -6.51
N THR A 91 4.62 -1.81 -7.64
CA THR A 91 3.85 -0.57 -7.64
C THR A 91 2.50 -0.76 -6.93
N SER A 92 1.85 -1.90 -7.13
CA SER A 92 0.61 -2.28 -6.44
C SER A 92 0.83 -2.38 -4.93
N VAL A 93 1.94 -2.98 -4.48
CA VAL A 93 2.29 -3.05 -3.04
C VAL A 93 2.39 -1.65 -2.43
N LEU A 94 3.07 -0.71 -3.09
CA LEU A 94 3.19 0.67 -2.62
C LEU A 94 1.82 1.35 -2.51
N ALA A 95 0.97 1.21 -3.53
CA ALA A 95 -0.38 1.78 -3.52
C ALA A 95 -1.25 1.19 -2.39
N VAL A 96 -1.15 -0.12 -2.15
CA VAL A 96 -1.86 -0.79 -1.04
C VAL A 96 -1.33 -0.30 0.31
N ALA A 97 -0.01 -0.16 0.48
CA ALA A 97 0.57 0.36 1.71
C ALA A 97 0.07 1.78 2.02
N ASP A 98 0.00 2.66 1.02
CA ASP A 98 -0.55 4.01 1.17
C ASP A 98 -2.03 4.01 1.53
N ASP A 99 -2.83 3.13 0.92
CA ASP A 99 -4.25 3.03 1.22
C ASP A 99 -4.52 2.46 2.63
N VAL A 100 -3.72 1.48 3.08
CA VAL A 100 -3.76 0.96 4.45
C VAL A 100 -3.37 2.05 5.44
N LEU A 101 -2.34 2.85 5.15
CA LEU A 101 -1.91 3.96 5.98
C LEU A 101 -3.03 5.02 6.07
N LYS A 102 -3.60 5.43 4.93
CA LYS A 102 -4.72 6.38 4.91
C LYS A 102 -5.92 5.86 5.70
N SER A 103 -6.34 4.61 5.48
CA SER A 103 -7.53 4.05 6.14
C SER A 103 -7.37 3.87 7.65
N LYS A 104 -6.20 3.43 8.13
CA LYS A 104 -5.93 3.24 9.56
C LYS A 104 -5.67 4.55 10.30
N PHE A 105 -5.01 5.53 9.67
CA PHE A 105 -4.56 6.75 10.34
C PHE A 105 -5.35 8.02 9.98
N SER A 106 -6.28 8.00 9.01
CA SER A 106 -7.18 9.14 8.74
C SER A 106 -8.33 9.30 9.74
N LYS A 107 -8.58 8.33 10.63
CA LYS A 107 -9.67 8.41 11.63
C LYS A 107 -9.42 9.42 12.77
N ALA A 108 -8.32 10.17 12.75
CA ALA A 108 -8.02 11.18 13.76
C ALA A 108 -8.77 12.53 13.59
N LYS A 109 -9.63 12.70 12.56
CA LYS A 109 -10.25 14.01 12.25
C LYS A 109 -11.78 14.08 12.28
N THR A 110 -12.47 13.08 12.84
CA THR A 110 -13.93 13.16 13.06
C THR A 110 -14.33 12.71 14.47
N LYS A 111 -13.87 13.47 15.48
CA LYS A 111 -14.55 13.50 16.78
C LYS A 111 -14.42 14.87 17.42
N THR A 112 -14.99 15.88 16.77
CA THR A 112 -15.28 17.16 17.41
C THR A 112 -16.53 17.75 16.78
N VAL A 113 -17.42 18.20 17.67
CA VAL A 113 -18.68 18.93 17.42
C VAL A 113 -19.87 18.06 17.02
N GLY A 114 -20.43 17.35 18.01
CA GLY A 114 -21.89 17.25 18.09
C GLY A 114 -22.43 18.65 18.36
N SER A 115 -22.76 19.37 17.28
CA SER A 115 -23.50 20.63 17.33
C SER A 115 -24.85 20.35 17.97
N ARG A 116 -25.19 21.16 18.98
CA ARG A 116 -26.55 21.35 19.47
C ARG A 116 -27.48 21.55 18.28
N GLU A 117 -28.59 20.84 18.33
CA GLU A 117 -29.72 20.89 17.40
C GLU A 117 -30.13 22.34 17.11
N GLY A 118 -30.17 22.66 15.82
CA GLY A 118 -30.98 23.77 15.32
C GLY A 118 -32.44 23.32 15.30
N GLY A 119 -33.30 24.11 15.92
CA GLY A 119 -34.74 24.03 15.79
C GLY A 119 -35.30 25.44 15.89
N GLU A 120 -36.21 25.76 14.96
CA GLU A 120 -37.07 26.94 14.93
C GLU A 120 -36.55 28.18 14.17
N ASP A 121 -36.33 27.97 12.86
CA ASP A 121 -36.77 28.94 11.86
C ASP A 121 -38.31 29.11 11.94
N ILE A 122 -38.78 30.15 12.62
CA ILE A 122 -40.17 30.62 12.51
C ILE A 122 -40.18 31.98 11.82
N LEU A 123 -40.51 31.92 10.53
CA LEU A 123 -41.27 32.90 9.72
C LEU A 123 -40.93 34.40 9.82
N LYS A 124 -40.37 34.89 8.72
CA LYS A 124 -40.29 36.32 8.35
C LYS A 124 -41.67 36.99 8.29
N ALA A 125 -41.77 38.11 9.01
CA ALA A 125 -42.37 39.41 8.65
C ALA A 125 -43.73 39.48 7.92
N ARG A 126 -44.71 40.13 8.57
CA ARG A 126 -45.48 41.23 7.96
C ARG A 126 -46.17 42.11 9.02
N PHE A 127 -45.84 43.39 9.00
CA PHE A 127 -46.48 44.47 9.73
C PHE A 127 -47.79 44.92 9.05
N THR A 128 -48.72 45.42 9.87
CA THR A 128 -49.84 46.37 9.61
C THR A 128 -51.15 45.90 8.94
N LYS A 129 -52.28 46.01 9.69
CA LYS A 129 -53.47 46.87 9.43
C LYS A 129 -54.44 46.78 10.63
N VAL A 130 -54.53 47.80 11.50
CA VAL A 130 -55.64 48.78 11.65
C VAL A 130 -57.05 48.15 11.62
N GLY A 131 -57.77 48.27 12.74
CA GLY A 131 -59.19 47.94 12.94
C GLY A 131 -59.55 48.00 14.41
#